data_AF-A0A5P2D1S5-F1
#
_entry.id   AF-A0A5P2D1S5-F1
#
_cell.length_a   1.000
_cell.length_b   1.000
_cell.length_c   1.000
_cell.angle_alpha   90.00
_cell.angle_beta   90.00
_cell.angle_gamma   90.00
#
_symmetry.space_group_name_H-M   'P 1'
#
loop_
_entity.id
_entity.type
_entity.pdbx_description
1 polymer ?
#
loop_
_entity_poly.entity_id
_entity_poly.type
_entity_poly.pdbx_seq_one_letter_code
_entity_poly.pdbx_strand_id
1 'polypeptide(L)'
;MRLRRQDAAGIACTTGGVAIFLAVLPPAPEGTAIPAVRQWLPVLVAIASAVVLLAEIGRRSLATMRTALYATGAALTFALLDGLTKSVGGRFRTDGFGALGHWELYAVVLVGVIALVLSQSSYQAGSLAISLPLIDGLEPVGAVLIGVAVFGILDRSPLAQA
;
A
#
# COMPACT_ATOMS: atom_id res chain seq x y z
N MET A 1 -16.33 29.77 0.56
CA MET A 1 -16.55 28.34 0.91
C MET A 1 -17.03 28.26 2.34
N ARG A 2 -18.25 27.75 2.61
CA ARG A 2 -18.73 27.49 3.98
C ARG A 2 -18.55 25.99 4.23
N LEU A 3 -17.64 25.63 5.14
CA LEU A 3 -17.49 24.24 5.59
C LEU A 3 -18.82 23.81 6.21
N ARG A 4 -19.47 22.81 5.61
CA ARG A 4 -20.67 22.22 6.21
C ARG A 4 -20.20 21.58 7.51
N ARG A 5 -20.98 21.64 8.60
CA ARG A 5 -20.60 21.03 9.89
C ARG A 5 -20.20 19.55 9.75
N GLN A 6 -20.75 18.88 8.75
CA GLN A 6 -20.42 17.51 8.36
C GLN A 6 -18.97 17.36 7.86
N ASP A 7 -18.46 18.32 7.07
CA ASP A 7 -17.10 18.30 6.54
C ASP A 7 -16.09 18.51 7.68
N ALA A 8 -16.38 19.43 8.60
CA ALA A 8 -15.54 19.69 9.76
C ALA A 8 -15.48 18.47 10.71
N ALA A 9 -16.61 17.80 10.92
CA ALA A 9 -16.66 16.57 11.73
C ALA A 9 -15.87 15.42 11.07
N GLY A 10 -15.96 15.28 9.74
CA GLY A 10 -15.16 14.31 8.99
C GLY A 10 -13.67 14.55 9.13
N ILE A 11 -13.23 15.80 8.93
CA ILE A 11 -11.81 16.20 9.07
C ILE A 11 -11.29 15.91 10.49
N ALA A 12 -12.07 16.28 11.51
CA ALA A 12 -11.70 16.04 12.91
C ALA A 12 -11.62 14.55 13.23
N CYS A 13 -12.54 13.74 12.70
CA CYS A 13 -12.56 12.30 12.88
C CYS A 13 -11.34 11.63 12.24
N THR A 14 -11.03 11.93 10.97
CA THR A 14 -9.88 11.34 10.28
C THR A 14 -8.57 11.77 10.91
N THR A 15 -8.39 13.08 11.17
CA THR A 15 -7.18 13.61 11.81
C THR A 15 -7.00 13.03 13.22
N GLY A 16 -8.08 12.95 14.00
CA GLY A 16 -8.07 12.35 15.33
C GLY A 16 -7.73 10.86 15.29
N GLY A 17 -8.29 10.10 14.35
CA GLY A 17 -7.99 8.68 14.15
C GLY A 17 -6.51 8.45 13.82
N VAL A 18 -5.94 9.22 12.89
CA VAL A 18 -4.51 9.15 12.56
C VAL A 18 -3.63 9.53 13.75
N ALA A 19 -3.97 10.61 14.46
CA ALA A 19 -3.22 11.04 15.64
C ALA A 19 -3.21 9.96 16.75
N ILE A 20 -4.37 9.33 17.02
CA ILE A 20 -4.47 8.24 17.99
C ILE A 20 -3.68 7.02 17.51
N PHE A 21 -3.81 6.65 16.23
CA PHE A 21 -3.07 5.53 15.65
C PHE A 21 -1.55 5.70 15.83
N LEU A 22 -1.03 6.90 15.53
CA LEU A 22 0.39 7.22 15.71
C LEU A 22 0.80 7.25 17.19
N ALA A 23 -0.07 7.74 18.09
CA ALA A 23 0.22 7.82 19.51
C ALA A 23 0.30 6.43 20.19
N VAL A 24 -0.44 5.44 19.68
CA VAL A 24 -0.44 4.07 20.18
C VAL A 24 0.63 3.21 19.48
N LEU A 25 1.22 3.69 18.38
CA LEU A 25 2.21 2.94 17.63
C LEU A 25 3.47 2.73 18.47
N PRO A 26 3.97 1.48 18.63
CA PRO A 26 5.21 1.22 19.35
C PRO A 26 6.38 2.00 18.73
N PRO A 27 7.33 2.48 19.54
CA PRO A 27 8.54 3.10 19.01
C PRO A 27 9.24 2.12 18.08
N ALA A 28 9.71 2.62 16.95
CA ALA A 28 10.44 1.80 15.99
C ALA A 28 11.69 1.21 16.68
N PRO A 29 11.95 -0.10 16.55
CA PRO A 29 13.16 -0.72 17.08
C PRO A 29 14.40 0.05 16.61
N GLU A 30 15.39 0.20 17.49
CA GLU A 30 16.67 0.80 17.13
C GLU A 30 17.35 -0.08 16.07
N GLY A 31 17.60 0.50 14.88
CA GLY A 31 18.00 -0.24 13.69
C GLY A 31 16.79 -0.62 12.83
N THR A 32 16.64 0.03 11.67
CA THR A 32 15.62 -0.39 10.70
C THR A 32 16.08 -1.69 10.06
N ALA A 33 15.58 -2.85 10.52
CA ALA A 33 15.81 -4.11 9.84
C ALA A 33 15.35 -3.96 8.39
N ILE A 34 16.29 -4.03 7.45
CA ILE A 34 15.97 -3.94 6.03
C ILE A 34 15.49 -5.32 5.59
N PRO A 35 14.22 -5.46 5.13
CA PRO A 35 13.68 -6.77 4.87
C PRO A 35 14.44 -7.49 3.76
N ALA A 36 14.72 -8.77 3.96
CA ALA A 36 15.31 -9.60 2.91
C ALA A 36 14.29 -9.82 1.77
N VAL A 37 14.76 -10.02 0.54
CA VAL A 37 13.89 -10.27 -0.62
C VAL A 37 12.93 -11.45 -0.40
N ARG A 38 13.34 -12.47 0.37
CA ARG A 38 12.50 -13.62 0.73
C ARG A 38 11.26 -13.23 1.54
N GLN A 39 11.34 -12.16 2.33
CA GLN A 39 10.24 -11.69 3.14
C GLN A 39 9.17 -10.96 2.31
N TRP A 40 9.58 -10.41 1.17
CA TRP A 40 8.67 -9.80 0.19
C TRP A 40 7.94 -10.82 -0.67
N LEU A 41 8.54 -11.98 -0.93
CA LEU A 41 8.01 -12.96 -1.88
C LEU A 41 6.54 -13.35 -1.62
N PRO A 42 6.12 -13.68 -0.37
CA PRO A 42 4.71 -14.03 -0.11
C PRO A 42 3.75 -12.87 -0.37
N VAL A 43 4.14 -11.65 0.00
CA VAL A 43 3.33 -10.44 -0.18
C VAL A 43 3.22 -10.07 -1.65
N LEU A 44 4.34 -10.10 -2.39
CA LEU A 44 4.36 -9.84 -3.83
C LEU A 44 3.48 -10.84 -4.59
N VAL A 45 3.57 -12.14 -4.27
CA VAL A 45 2.75 -13.18 -4.90
C VAL A 45 1.28 -13.00 -4.54
N ALA A 46 0.96 -12.76 -3.27
CA ALA A 46 -0.41 -12.54 -2.83
C ALA A 46 -1.06 -11.33 -3.53
N ILE A 47 -0.36 -10.20 -3.58
CA ILE A 47 -0.89 -8.98 -4.22
C ILE A 47 -0.97 -9.16 -5.73
N ALA A 48 0.07 -9.69 -6.38
CA ALA A 48 0.04 -9.93 -7.82
C ALA A 48 -1.10 -10.86 -8.23
N SER A 49 -1.31 -11.97 -7.49
CA SER A 49 -2.42 -12.89 -7.75
C SER A 49 -3.78 -12.24 -7.52
N ALA A 50 -3.96 -11.48 -6.43
CA ALA A 50 -5.19 -10.76 -6.16
C ALA A 50 -5.50 -9.73 -7.26
N VAL A 51 -4.50 -8.94 -7.68
CA VAL A 51 -4.66 -7.95 -8.75
C VAL A 51 -5.03 -8.62 -10.08
N VAL A 52 -4.38 -9.72 -10.45
CA VAL A 52 -4.72 -10.46 -11.68
C VAL A 52 -6.16 -10.99 -11.62
N LEU A 53 -6.58 -11.57 -10.50
CA LEU A 53 -7.94 -12.07 -10.32
C LEU A 53 -8.98 -10.94 -10.38
N LEU A 54 -8.75 -9.84 -9.65
CA LEU A 54 -9.63 -8.68 -9.65
C LEU A 54 -9.74 -8.05 -11.05
N ALA A 55 -8.62 -7.93 -11.76
CA ALA A 55 -8.60 -7.43 -13.13
C ALA A 55 -9.38 -8.36 -14.06
N GLU A 56 -9.20 -9.68 -13.97
CA GLU A 56 -9.91 -10.65 -14.81
C GLU A 56 -11.42 -10.61 -14.62
N ILE A 57 -11.86 -10.58 -13.35
CA ILE A 57 -13.28 -10.45 -13.01
C ILE A 57 -13.81 -9.10 -13.46
N GLY A 58 -13.02 -8.03 -13.28
CA GLY A 58 -13.34 -6.67 -13.70
C GLY A 58 -13.61 -6.55 -15.20
N ARG A 59 -12.82 -7.24 -16.04
CA ARG A 59 -13.01 -7.25 -17.51
C ARG A 59 -14.39 -7.73 -17.94
N ARG A 60 -15.02 -8.62 -17.16
CA ARG A 60 -16.33 -9.23 -17.47
C ARG A 60 -17.48 -8.59 -16.69
N SER A 61 -17.20 -7.58 -15.88
CA SER A 61 -18.15 -6.98 -14.94
C SER A 61 -18.84 -5.73 -15.51
N LEU A 62 -20.02 -5.42 -14.96
CA LEU A 62 -20.72 -4.16 -15.21
C LEU A 62 -19.89 -2.96 -14.72
N ALA A 63 -20.12 -1.77 -15.31
CA ALA A 63 -19.32 -0.57 -15.08
C ALA A 63 -19.05 -0.24 -13.59
N THR A 64 -20.08 -0.31 -12.75
CA THR A 64 -19.97 -0.05 -11.30
C THR A 64 -19.05 -1.06 -10.60
N MET A 65 -19.28 -2.35 -10.81
CA MET A 65 -18.47 -3.41 -10.20
C MET A 65 -17.05 -3.40 -10.75
N ARG A 66 -16.88 -3.17 -12.06
CA ARG A 66 -15.59 -3.00 -12.72
C ARG A 66 -14.79 -1.85 -12.11
N THR A 67 -15.44 -0.71 -11.85
CA THR A 67 -14.82 0.44 -11.16
C THR A 67 -14.33 0.03 -9.77
N ALA A 68 -15.17 -0.63 -8.98
CA ALA A 68 -14.80 -1.08 -7.65
C ALA A 68 -13.63 -2.07 -7.66
N LEU A 69 -13.65 -3.07 -8.57
CA LEU A 69 -12.60 -4.08 -8.68
C LEU A 69 -11.25 -3.49 -9.08
N TYR A 70 -11.23 -2.57 -10.06
CA TYR A 70 -9.99 -1.87 -10.43
C TYR A 70 -9.51 -0.92 -9.32
N ALA A 71 -10.42 -0.22 -8.64
CA ALA A 71 -10.08 0.63 -7.49
C ALA A 71 -9.45 -0.18 -6.36
N THR A 72 -10.02 -1.35 -6.02
CA THR A 72 -9.47 -2.26 -5.02
C THR A 72 -8.10 -2.79 -5.44
N GLY A 73 -7.93 -3.19 -6.70
CA GLY A 73 -6.63 -3.61 -7.24
C GLY A 73 -5.58 -2.50 -7.17
N ALA A 74 -5.96 -1.26 -7.50
CA ALA A 74 -5.10 -0.09 -7.37
C ALA A 74 -4.70 0.15 -5.91
N ALA A 75 -5.65 0.13 -4.97
CA ALA A 75 -5.40 0.33 -3.54
C ALA A 75 -4.42 -0.70 -2.96
N LEU A 76 -4.58 -1.99 -3.31
CA LEU A 76 -3.64 -3.04 -2.91
C LEU A 76 -2.23 -2.82 -3.47
N THR A 77 -2.15 -2.32 -4.69
CA THR A 77 -0.86 -2.04 -5.36
C THR A 77 -0.19 -0.78 -4.80
N PHE A 78 -0.96 0.26 -4.44
CA PHE A 78 -0.46 1.43 -3.71
C PHE A 78 0.02 1.08 -2.31
N ALA A 79 -0.71 0.24 -1.57
CA ALA A 79 -0.26 -0.26 -0.29
C ALA A 79 1.10 -1.01 -0.38
N LEU A 80 1.32 -1.78 -1.45
CA LEU A 80 2.61 -2.40 -1.74
C LEU A 80 3.70 -1.36 -2.04
N LEU A 81 3.36 -0.34 -2.85
CA LEU A 81 4.24 0.78 -3.17
C LEU A 81 4.71 1.51 -1.91
N ASP A 82 3.83 1.74 -0.93
CA ASP A 82 4.17 2.38 0.34
C ASP A 82 5.22 1.57 1.10
N GLY A 83 5.01 0.27 1.22
CA GLY A 83 5.96 -0.64 1.86
C GLY A 83 7.32 -0.64 1.17
N LEU A 84 7.34 -0.72 -0.16
CA LEU A 84 8.58 -0.69 -0.94
C LEU A 84 9.28 0.66 -0.81
N THR A 85 8.53 1.77 -0.83
CA THR A 85 9.05 3.13 -0.64
C THR A 85 9.69 3.30 0.73
N LYS A 86 9.05 2.75 1.78
CA LYS A 86 9.63 2.70 3.13
C LYS A 86 10.94 1.92 3.15
N SER A 87 11.01 0.77 2.46
CA SER A 87 12.23 -0.03 2.35
C SER A 87 13.36 0.73 1.65
N VAL A 88 13.05 1.39 0.52
CA VAL A 88 13.98 2.26 -0.22
C VAL A 88 14.48 3.40 0.67
N GLY A 89 13.61 4.06 1.43
CA GLY A 89 14.02 5.09 2.40
C GLY A 89 14.98 4.54 3.47
N GLY A 90 14.77 3.30 3.92
CA GLY A 90 15.70 2.58 4.78
C GLY A 90 17.06 2.37 4.10
N ARG A 91 17.08 1.91 2.84
CA ARG A 91 18.30 1.73 2.04
C ARG A 91 19.07 3.03 1.86
N PHE A 92 18.40 4.14 1.56
CA PHE A 92 19.07 5.44 1.44
C PHE A 92 19.70 5.91 2.75
N ARG A 93 19.07 5.61 3.89
CA ARG A 93 19.60 5.95 5.21
C ARG A 93 20.82 5.10 5.59
N THR A 94 20.86 3.83 5.17
CA THR A 94 21.97 2.91 5.48
C THR A 94 23.12 2.98 4.45
N ASP A 95 22.80 2.99 3.15
CA ASP A 95 23.74 2.82 2.05
C ASP A 95 23.98 4.10 1.23
N GLY A 96 23.25 5.18 1.50
CA GLY A 96 23.31 6.42 0.71
C GLY A 96 22.93 6.16 -0.76
N PHE A 97 23.78 6.60 -1.69
CA PHE A 97 23.58 6.34 -3.13
C PHE A 97 23.74 4.87 -3.52
N GLY A 98 24.29 4.02 -2.65
CA GLY A 98 24.30 2.56 -2.84
C GLY A 98 22.89 1.96 -2.92
N ALA A 99 21.88 2.67 -2.41
CA ALA A 99 20.47 2.30 -2.57
C ALA A 99 20.02 2.17 -4.03
N LEU A 100 20.71 2.83 -4.98
CA LEU A 100 20.39 2.72 -6.41
C LEU A 100 20.66 1.33 -6.99
N GLY A 101 21.54 0.54 -6.38
CA GLY A 101 21.83 -0.83 -6.80
C GLY A 101 20.83 -1.87 -6.30
N HIS A 102 19.84 -1.46 -5.51
CA HIS A 102 18.91 -2.35 -4.84
C HIS A 102 17.62 -2.53 -5.63
N TRP A 103 17.10 -3.76 -5.65
CA TRP A 103 15.92 -4.14 -6.44
C TRP A 103 14.66 -3.38 -6.02
N GLU A 104 14.57 -2.98 -4.75
CA GLU A 104 13.43 -2.27 -4.17
C GLU A 104 13.13 -0.97 -4.93
N LEU A 105 14.15 -0.25 -5.39
CA LEU A 105 13.97 0.99 -6.14
C LEU A 105 13.30 0.77 -7.50
N TYR A 106 13.73 -0.27 -8.22
CA TYR A 106 13.14 -0.63 -9.51
C TYR A 106 11.73 -1.20 -9.34
N ALA A 107 11.49 -1.91 -8.24
CA ALA A 107 10.17 -2.40 -7.88
C ALA A 107 9.19 -1.25 -7.58
N VAL A 108 9.61 -0.18 -6.88
CA VAL A 108 8.80 1.04 -6.67
C VAL A 108 8.33 1.61 -8.01
N VAL A 109 9.22 1.72 -9.00
CA VAL A 109 8.86 2.25 -10.33
C VAL A 109 7.83 1.34 -11.01
N LEU A 110 8.10 0.03 -11.06
CA LEU A 110 7.20 -0.93 -11.72
C LEU A 110 5.82 -0.98 -11.05
N VAL A 111 5.79 -1.12 -9.73
CA VAL A 111 4.56 -1.19 -8.93
C VAL A 111 3.80 0.13 -9.02
N GLY A 112 4.48 1.27 -8.99
CA GLY A 112 3.87 2.58 -9.17
C GLY A 112 3.17 2.73 -10.51
N VAL A 113 3.80 2.29 -11.61
CA VAL A 113 3.15 2.28 -12.93
C VAL A 113 1.92 1.38 -12.95
N ILE A 114 1.99 0.17 -12.36
CA ILE A 114 0.85 -0.75 -12.30
C ILE A 114 -0.31 -0.14 -11.48
N ALA A 115 -0.01 0.47 -10.34
CA ALA A 115 -1.00 1.13 -9.49
C ALA A 115 -1.70 2.28 -10.24
N LEU A 116 -0.93 3.10 -10.98
CA LEU A 116 -1.47 4.16 -11.82
C LEU A 116 -2.33 3.61 -12.96
N VAL A 117 -1.89 2.55 -13.65
CA VAL A 117 -2.70 1.94 -14.71
C VAL A 117 -4.03 1.42 -14.18
N LEU A 118 -4.05 0.77 -13.02
CA LEU A 118 -5.27 0.28 -12.38
C LEU A 118 -6.18 1.43 -11.92
N SER A 119 -5.62 2.48 -11.32
CA SER A 119 -6.41 3.64 -10.88
C SER A 119 -7.04 4.37 -12.07
N GLN A 120 -6.26 4.61 -13.13
CA GLN A 120 -6.78 5.20 -14.37
C GLN A 120 -7.83 4.30 -15.03
N SER A 121 -7.64 2.98 -15.04
CA SER A 121 -8.63 2.02 -15.54
C SER A 121 -9.93 2.08 -14.72
N SER A 122 -9.82 2.25 -13.40
CA SER A 122 -10.97 2.46 -12.53
C SER A 122 -11.70 3.77 -12.84
N TYR A 123 -10.98 4.88 -13.00
CA TYR A 123 -11.58 6.18 -13.32
C TYR A 123 -12.26 6.19 -14.69
N GLN A 124 -11.70 5.47 -15.66
CA GLN A 124 -12.30 5.32 -16.99
C GLN A 124 -13.47 4.33 -17.00
N ALA A 125 -13.50 3.37 -16.06
CA ALA A 125 -14.53 2.35 -16.02
C ALA A 125 -15.90 2.86 -15.57
N GLY A 126 -15.95 3.93 -14.75
CA GLY A 126 -17.17 4.45 -14.14
C GLY A 126 -16.92 5.65 -13.22
N SER A 127 -17.57 5.68 -12.05
CA SER A 127 -17.64 6.90 -11.21
C SER A 127 -16.39 7.12 -10.34
N LEU A 128 -15.82 8.32 -10.43
CA LEU A 128 -14.81 8.82 -9.48
C LEU A 128 -15.31 8.77 -8.03
N ALA A 129 -16.60 8.99 -7.81
CA ALA A 129 -17.21 8.98 -6.48
C ALA A 129 -17.21 7.59 -5.81
N ILE A 130 -16.96 6.52 -6.58
CA ILE A 130 -16.81 5.16 -6.04
C ILE A 130 -15.34 4.84 -5.84
N SER A 131 -14.50 5.19 -6.81
CA SER A 131 -13.11 4.76 -6.84
C SER A 131 -12.22 5.50 -5.85
N LEU A 132 -12.40 6.81 -5.69
CA LEU A 132 -11.58 7.60 -4.74
C LEU A 132 -11.77 7.12 -3.29
N PRO A 133 -13.00 6.99 -2.75
CA PRO A 133 -13.17 6.51 -1.39
C PRO A 133 -12.66 5.08 -1.17
N LEU A 134 -12.70 4.24 -2.21
CA LEU A 134 -12.17 2.89 -2.13
C LEU A 134 -10.64 2.87 -2.06
N ILE A 135 -9.97 3.65 -2.91
CA ILE A 135 -8.51 3.76 -2.90
C ILE A 135 -8.06 4.36 -1.57
N ASP A 136 -8.59 5.54 -1.22
CA ASP A 136 -8.22 6.27 -0.01
C ASP A 136 -8.54 5.49 1.27
N GLY A 137 -9.57 4.64 1.24
CA GLY A 137 -9.97 3.82 2.38
C GLY A 137 -9.15 2.52 2.53
N LEU A 138 -8.82 1.85 1.43
CA LEU A 138 -8.17 0.54 1.46
C LEU A 138 -6.65 0.61 1.45
N GLU A 139 -6.07 1.64 0.85
CA GLU A 139 -4.61 1.82 0.78
C GLU A 139 -3.98 1.87 2.19
N PRO A 140 -4.45 2.70 3.14
CA PRO A 140 -3.86 2.74 4.48
C PRO A 140 -4.00 1.41 5.23
N VAL A 141 -5.13 0.71 5.06
CA VAL A 141 -5.36 -0.60 5.68
C VAL A 141 -4.37 -1.62 5.12
N GLY A 142 -4.21 -1.66 3.80
CA GLY A 142 -3.23 -2.52 3.14
C GLY A 142 -1.80 -2.19 3.57
N ALA A 143 -1.44 -0.91 3.66
CA ALA A 143 -0.10 -0.47 4.04
C ALA A 143 0.26 -0.92 5.47
N VAL A 144 -0.68 -0.86 6.41
CA VAL A 144 -0.48 -1.39 7.77
C VAL A 144 -0.30 -2.91 7.75
N LEU A 145 -1.15 -3.65 7.02
CA LEU A 145 -1.06 -5.11 6.94
C LEU A 145 0.27 -5.57 6.31
N ILE A 146 0.69 -4.92 5.22
CA ILE A 146 1.98 -5.18 4.57
C ILE A 146 3.13 -4.79 5.49
N GLY A 147 3.01 -3.66 6.18
CA GLY A 147 3.95 -3.21 7.21
C GLY A 147 4.19 -4.29 8.26
N VAL A 148 3.12 -4.85 8.83
CA VAL A 148 3.21 -5.92 9.83
C VAL A 148 3.75 -7.21 9.23
N ALA A 149 3.30 -7.61 8.04
CA ALA A 149 3.73 -8.85 7.39
C ALA A 149 5.24 -8.85 7.06
N VAL A 150 5.71 -7.76 6.44
CA VAL A 150 7.10 -7.66 5.94
C VAL A 150 8.06 -7.23 7.05
N PHE A 151 7.68 -6.28 7.90
CA PHE A 151 8.58 -5.68 8.88
C PHE A 151 8.35 -6.15 10.33
N GLY A 152 7.24 -6.82 10.64
CA GLY A 152 6.89 -7.23 12.00
C GLY A 152 6.94 -8.74 12.27
N ILE A 153 6.40 -9.56 11.35
CA ILE A 153 6.24 -11.02 11.55
C ILE A 153 7.44 -11.80 11.02
N LEU A 154 7.98 -11.42 9.86
CA LEU A 154 9.07 -12.18 9.22
C LEU A 154 10.46 -11.90 9.79
N ASP A 155 10.60 -10.83 10.57
CA ASP A 155 11.81 -10.53 11.35
C ASP A 155 11.98 -11.54 12.52
N ARG A 156 10.87 -12.08 13.03
CA ARG A 156 10.87 -13.00 14.18
C ARG A 156 10.92 -14.49 13.83
N SER A 157 11.24 -14.85 12.59
CA SER A 157 11.33 -16.27 12.23
C SER A 157 12.51 -16.95 12.97
N PRO A 158 12.30 -18.07 13.69
CA PRO A 158 13.34 -18.73 14.49
C PRO A 158 14.52 -19.29 13.65
N LEU A 159 14.44 -19.25 12.32
CA LEU A 159 15.52 -19.64 11.41
C LEU A 159 16.59 -18.54 11.23
N ALA A 160 16.36 -17.33 11.72
CA ALA A 160 17.37 -16.26 11.70
C ALA A 160 18.32 -16.30 12.92
N GLN A 161 18.06 -17.17 13.89
CA GLN A 161 18.85 -17.34 15.12
C GLN A 161 19.56 -18.71 15.21
N ALA A 162 19.54 -19.51 14.14
CA ALA A 162 20.20 -20.82 14.03
C ALA A 162 21.29 -20.76 12.96
#